data_AF-A0A849IAI8-F1
#
_entry.id   AF-A0A849IAI8-F1
#
_cell.length_a   1.000
_cell.length_b   1.000
_cell.length_c   1.000
_cell.angle_alpha   90.00
_cell.angle_beta   90.00
_cell.angle_gamma   90.00
#
_symmetry.space_group_name_H-M   'P 1'
#
loop_
_entity.id
_entity.type
_entity.pdbx_description
1 polymer ?
#
loop_
_entity_poly.entity_id
_entity_poly.type
_entity_poly.pdbx_seq_one_letter_code
_entity_poly.pdbx_strand_id
1 'polypeptide(L)' 'MNDTSMYPYELEVQASVRTPGAFDWAIRRHGKLIQRSDRVQRSEDAARKDGLKAVERQFLSAHSTR' A
#
# COMPACT_ATOMS: atom_id res chain seq x y z
N MET A 1 13.20 14.53 14.71
CA MET A 1 11.79 14.91 14.45
C MET A 1 11.23 13.88 13.48
N ASN A 2 10.47 12.89 13.96
CA ASN A 2 9.87 11.84 13.13
C ASN A 2 8.36 12.06 13.13
N ASP A 3 7.86 12.82 12.16
CA ASP A 3 6.45 13.16 11.98
C ASP A 3 5.59 11.96 11.50
N THR A 4 6.05 10.73 11.73
CA THR A 4 5.36 9.48 11.35
C THR A 4 4.12 9.19 12.20
N SER A 5 3.83 10.04 13.19
CA SER A 5 2.65 9.94 14.05
C SER A 5 1.36 10.32 13.32
N MET A 6 1.44 11.07 12.21
CA MET A 6 0.24 11.60 11.54
C MET A 6 -0.32 10.65 10.45
N TYR A 7 0.53 9.78 9.89
CA TYR A 7 0.11 8.81 8.86
C TYR A 7 0.66 7.42 9.21
N PRO A 8 -0.12 6.59 9.92
CA PRO A 8 0.38 5.29 10.35
C PRO A 8 0.64 4.34 9.18
N TYR A 9 0.08 4.60 7.99
CA TYR A 9 0.20 3.76 6.81
C TYR A 9 1.01 4.46 5.71
N GLU A 10 1.98 3.72 5.17
CA GLU A 10 2.80 4.11 4.03
C GLU A 10 2.49 3.18 2.86
N LEU A 11 2.24 3.75 1.67
CA LEU A 11 2.03 3.00 0.44
C LEU A 11 3.31 3.09 -0.41
N GLU A 12 3.99 1.97 -0.59
CA GLU A 12 5.13 1.83 -1.49
C GLU A 12 4.65 1.26 -2.82
N VAL A 13 4.90 1.97 -3.93
CA VAL A 13 4.68 1.45 -5.29
C VAL A 13 6.05 1.20 -5.91
N GLN A 14 6.23 0.05 -6.55
CA GLN A 14 7.49 -0.30 -7.20
C GLN A 14 7.24 -1.02 -8.53
N ALA A 15 8.27 -1.06 -9.38
CA ALA A 15 8.23 -1.86 -10.60
C ALA A 15 8.37 -3.34 -10.24
N SER A 16 7.53 -4.18 -10.82
CA SER A 16 7.55 -5.61 -10.51
C SER A 16 8.79 -6.28 -11.09
N VAL A 17 9.60 -6.88 -10.22
CA VAL A 17 10.78 -7.66 -10.63
C VAL A 17 10.35 -8.92 -11.40
N ARG A 18 9.15 -9.45 -11.13
CA ARG A 18 8.64 -10.69 -11.75
C ARG A 18 8.01 -10.46 -13.11
N THR A 19 7.50 -9.25 -13.37
CA THR A 19 6.76 -8.93 -14.60
C THR A 19 7.24 -7.59 -15.12
N PRO A 20 8.18 -7.58 -16.08
CA PRO A 20 8.68 -6.35 -16.67
C PRO A 20 7.55 -5.50 -17.26
N GLY A 21 7.58 -4.19 -16.96
CA GLY A 21 6.54 -3.25 -17.38
C GLY A 21 5.28 -3.25 -16.53
N ALA A 22 5.23 -4.06 -15.47
CA ALA A 22 4.17 -4.03 -14.47
C ALA A 22 4.68 -3.40 -13.16
N PHE A 23 3.74 -3.02 -12.30
CA PHE A 23 3.96 -2.37 -11.03
C PHE A 23 3.20 -3.12 -9.93
N ASP A 24 3.83 -3.27 -8.78
CA ASP A 24 3.22 -3.78 -7.56
C ASP A 24 3.24 -2.71 -6.47
N TRP A 25 2.49 -2.97 -5.42
CA TRP A 25 2.41 -2.08 -4.27
C TRP A 25 2.48 -2.86 -2.96
N ALA A 26 2.92 -2.20 -1.91
CA ALA A 26 3.00 -2.71 -0.57
C ALA A 26 2.55 -1.63 0.43
N ILE A 27 1.81 -2.05 1.45
CA ILE A 27 1.41 -1.17 2.55
C ILE A 27 2.23 -1.53 3.77
N ARG A 28 2.85 -0.52 4.37
CA ARG A 28 3.55 -0.62 5.63
C ARG A 28 2.83 0.17 6.70
N ARG A 29 2.90 -0.30 7.94
CA ARG A 29 2.45 0.42 9.12
C ARG A 29 3.60 0.54 10.10
N HIS A 30 4.01 1.77 10.42
CA HIS A 30 5.21 2.05 11.23
C HIS A 30 6.46 1.28 10.76
N GLY A 31 6.71 1.28 9.45
CA GLY A 31 7.83 0.57 8.83
C GLY A 31 7.66 -0.96 8.70
N LYS A 32 6.62 -1.55 9.30
CA LYS A 32 6.31 -2.99 9.18
C LYS A 32 5.40 -3.24 7.98
N LEU A 33 5.78 -4.15 7.10
CA LEU A 33 4.92 -4.61 6.02
C LEU A 33 3.67 -5.29 6.58
N ILE A 34 2.50 -4.78 6.23
CA ILE A 34 1.20 -5.37 6.65
C ILE A 34 0.43 -5.98 5.48
N GLN A 35 0.63 -5.47 4.26
CA GLN A 35 -0.06 -5.98 3.08
C GLN A 35 0.81 -5.80 1.83
N ARG A 36 0.69 -6.74 0.90
CA ARG A 36 1.29 -6.68 -0.43
C ARG A 36 0.19 -6.78 -1.47
N SER A 37 0.43 -6.25 -2.65
CA SER A 37 -0.44 -6.48 -3.78
C SER A 37 -0.35 -7.94 -4.21
N ASP A 38 -1.49 -8.62 -4.24
CA ASP A 38 -1.57 -9.97 -4.80
C ASP A 38 -1.55 -9.96 -6.34
N ARG A 39 -1.79 -8.78 -6.96
CA ARG A 39 -1.86 -8.60 -8.42
C ARG A 39 -0.91 -7.52 -8.89
N VAL A 40 -0.19 -7.80 -9.98
CA VAL A 40 0.59 -6.78 -10.67
C VAL A 40 -0.32 -5.91 -11.53
N GLN A 41 -0.04 -4.61 -11.54
CA GLN A 41 -0.77 -3.59 -12.28
C GLN A 41 0.02 -3.14 -13.50
N ARG A 42 -0.66 -2.70 -14.56
CA ARG A 42 0.00 -2.32 -15.83
C ARG A 42 0.65 -0.93 -15.80
N SER A 43 0.40 -0.14 -14.75
CA SER A 43 0.96 1.19 -14.59
C SER A 43 1.13 1.54 -13.12
N GLU A 44 2.05 2.45 -12.84
CA GLU A 44 2.29 2.97 -11.49
C GLU A 44 1.04 3.64 -10.92
N ASP A 45 0.30 4.39 -11.73
CA ASP A 45 -0.95 5.03 -11.32
C ASP A 45 -2.04 4.01 -10.94
N ALA A 46 -2.15 2.91 -11.69
CA ALA A 46 -3.07 1.82 -11.36
C ALA A 46 -2.67 1.14 -10.04
N ALA A 47 -1.37 0.89 -9.83
CA ALA A 47 -0.84 0.36 -8.57
C ALA A 47 -1.11 1.31 -7.40
N ARG A 48 -0.90 2.60 -7.58
CA ARG A 48 -1.19 3.62 -6.56
C ARG A 48 -2.67 3.64 -6.20
N LYS A 49 -3.57 3.70 -7.18
CA LYS A 49 -5.02 3.71 -6.94
C LYS A 49 -5.51 2.45 -6.24
N ASP A 50 -5.01 1.30 -6.66
CA ASP A 50 -5.36 0.01 -6.04
C ASP A 50 -4.84 -0.09 -4.60
N GLY A 51 -3.59 0.33 -4.37
CA GLY A 51 -2.99 0.42 -3.05
C GLY A 51 -3.70 1.40 -2.12
N LEU A 52 -4.10 2.57 -2.60
CA LEU A 52 -4.87 3.55 -1.81
C LEU A 52 -6.21 2.97 -1.36
N LYS A 53 -6.94 2.26 -2.25
CA LYS A 53 -8.16 1.55 -1.86
C LYS A 53 -7.90 0.50 -0.78
N ALA A 54 -6.76 -0.18 -0.83
CA ALA A 54 -6.38 -1.14 0.19
C ALA A 54 -6.06 -0.46 1.53
N VAL A 55 -5.35 0.68 1.50
CA VAL A 55 -5.11 1.52 2.68
C VAL A 55 -6.43 1.95 3.31
N GLU A 56 -7.36 2.48 2.52
CA GLU A 56 -8.71 2.88 2.99
C GLU A 56 -9.45 1.72 3.67
N ARG A 57 -9.42 0.51 3.08
CA ARG A 57 -10.01 -0.68 3.71
C ARG A 57 -9.36 -1.02 5.06
N GLN A 58 -8.04 -0.91 5.17
CA GLN A 58 -7.33 -1.13 6.42
C GLN A 58 -7.71 -0.10 7.49
N PHE A 59 -7.84 1.18 7.10
CA PHE A 59 -8.31 2.23 8.00
C PHE A 59 -9.74 1.96 8.49
N LEU A 60 -10.67 1.64 7.58
CA LEU A 60 -12.06 1.34 7.93
C LEU A 60 -12.17 0.10 8.81
N SER A 61 -11.45 -0.97 8.49
CA SER A 61 -11.43 -2.21 9.29
C SER A 61 -10.85 -1.98 10.68
N ALA A 62 -9.81 -1.15 10.81
CA ALA A 62 -9.22 -0.81 12.10
C ALA A 62 -10.17 0.00 13.00
N HIS A 63 -11.03 0.84 12.42
CA HIS A 63 -12.01 1.65 13.16
C HIS A 63 -13.31 0.91 13.49
N SER A 64 -13.59 -0.22 12.82
CA SER A 64 -14.80 -1.02 13.07
C SER A 64 -14.64 -2.04 14.21
N THR A 65 -13.48 -2.09 14.87
CA THR A 65 -13.28 -2.90 16.07
C THR A 65 -13.61 -2.04 17.29
N ARG A 66 -14.90 -1.93 17.63
CA ARG A 66 -15.36 -1.39 18.91
C ARG A 66 -16.64 -2.06 19.36
#